data_AF-A0A452Y4S8-F1
#
_entry.id   AF-A0A452Y4S8-F1
#
_cell.length_a   1.000
_cell.length_b   1.000
_cell.length_c   1.000
_cell.angle_alpha   90.00
_cell.angle_beta   90.00
_cell.angle_gamma   90.00
#
_symmetry.space_group_name_H-M   'P 1'
#
loop_
_entity.id
_entity.type
_entity.pdbx_description
1 polymer ?
#
loop_
_entity_poly.entity_id
_entity_poly.type
_entity_poly.pdbx_seq_one_letter_code
_entity_poly.pdbx_strand_id
1 'polypeptide(L)'
;MYRTNWGIGHGLKDILEAHKGPFTGQGHKGLYEILTTSWHAQLSLNLAMLGSTTIVVAHHMYSMPPYPYLAIDYGTQLSLFTHHMWIGGFLIVAAAAHAAIFMVRDYDPTTRYNDLLDRVLRHRDAIISHLNWASQVIQSYGSSLSAYGLFFLGAHFVWAFSLMFLFSGRGYWQELIESIVWAHNKLKVAPATQPRALSIIQGHAVGVTHYLLGGIATTWAFFLARIIVVG
;
A
#
# COMPACT_ATOMS: atom_id res chain seq x y z
N MET A 1 15.83 30.04 3.42
CA MET A 1 14.45 29.84 2.94
C MET A 1 13.45 29.99 4.07
N TYR A 2 13.53 29.16 5.12
CA TYR A 2 12.60 29.22 6.26
C TYR A 2 13.10 30.14 7.37
N ARG A 3 12.17 30.89 7.99
CA ARG A 3 12.46 31.81 9.09
C ARG A 3 12.80 31.05 10.37
N THR A 4 13.84 31.49 11.06
CA THR A 4 14.28 30.96 12.37
C THR A 4 14.50 32.13 13.33
N ASN A 5 15.32 31.96 14.38
CA ASN A 5 15.51 32.92 15.47
C ASN A 5 16.05 34.29 15.02
N TRP A 6 16.66 34.40 13.84
CA TRP A 6 17.26 35.64 13.32
C TRP A 6 16.32 36.47 12.44
N GLY A 7 15.02 36.15 12.38
CA GLY A 7 14.00 36.95 11.69
C GLY A 7 14.05 36.93 10.15
N ILE A 8 15.12 36.42 9.55
CA ILE A 8 15.32 36.32 8.09
C ILE A 8 14.69 35.01 7.56
N GLY A 9 13.88 35.11 6.51
CA GLY A 9 13.21 33.98 5.84
C GLY A 9 11.69 34.02 5.93
N HIS A 10 11.04 32.94 5.49
CA HIS A 10 9.58 32.81 5.44
C HIS A 10 9.03 31.86 6.50
N GLY A 11 7.90 32.22 7.13
CA GLY A 11 7.12 31.29 7.93
C GLY A 11 6.37 30.31 7.03
N LEU A 12 6.46 29.02 7.32
CA LEU A 12 5.74 27.98 6.56
C LEU A 12 4.23 28.19 6.60
N LYS A 13 3.69 28.54 7.78
CA LYS A 13 2.27 28.88 7.94
C LYS A 13 1.88 30.08 7.09
N ASP A 14 2.68 31.15 7.10
CA ASP A 14 2.43 32.36 6.32
C ASP A 14 2.41 32.05 4.82
N ILE A 15 3.36 31.24 4.34
CA ILE A 15 3.39 30.79 2.94
C ILE A 15 2.10 30.03 2.60
N LEU A 16 1.71 29.05 3.41
CA LEU A 16 0.54 28.22 3.15
C LEU A 16 -0.76 29.06 3.12
N GLU A 17 -0.95 29.92 4.12
CA GLU A 17 -2.16 30.74 4.22
C GLU A 17 -2.24 31.84 3.14
N ALA A 18 -1.11 32.28 2.59
CA ALA A 18 -1.09 33.22 1.48
C ALA A 18 -1.60 32.60 0.16
N HIS A 19 -1.54 31.27 0.00
CA HIS A 19 -1.95 30.58 -1.22
C HIS A 19 -3.44 30.22 -1.19
N LYS A 20 -4.26 31.13 -1.72
CA LYS A 20 -5.71 30.96 -1.89
C LYS A 20 -6.12 31.41 -3.29
N GLY A 21 -7.16 30.79 -3.84
CA GLY A 21 -7.64 31.09 -5.19
C GLY A 21 -9.17 31.07 -5.28
N PRO A 22 -9.73 31.61 -6.38
CA PRO A 22 -11.18 31.73 -6.56
C PRO A 22 -11.88 30.36 -6.55
N PHE A 23 -11.19 29.31 -6.97
CA PHE A 23 -11.73 27.95 -7.01
C PHE A 23 -11.44 27.11 -5.76
N THR A 24 -10.60 27.58 -4.84
CA THR A 24 -10.06 26.76 -3.73
C THR A 24 -10.49 27.24 -2.33
N GLY A 25 -11.25 28.33 -2.24
CA GLY A 25 -11.85 28.77 -0.97
C GLY A 25 -10.77 29.29 -0.02
N GLN A 26 -10.66 28.67 1.16
CA GLN A 26 -9.63 29.02 2.15
C GLN A 26 -8.24 28.45 1.82
N GLY A 27 -8.07 27.77 0.69
CA GLY A 27 -6.76 27.30 0.22
C GLY A 27 -6.11 26.34 1.21
N HIS A 28 -4.83 26.57 1.55
CA HIS A 28 -4.07 25.69 2.46
C HIS A 28 -4.21 26.02 3.95
N LYS A 29 -5.22 26.82 4.34
CA LYS A 29 -5.47 27.11 5.76
C LYS A 29 -5.62 25.81 6.56
N GLY A 30 -4.95 25.71 7.70
CA GLY A 30 -4.98 24.52 8.55
C GLY A 30 -3.98 23.42 8.17
N LEU A 31 -3.40 23.44 6.96
CA LEU A 31 -2.49 22.37 6.53
C LEU A 31 -1.22 22.31 7.39
N TYR A 32 -0.71 23.48 7.81
CA TYR A 32 0.41 23.57 8.75
C TYR A 32 0.08 22.84 10.05
N GLU A 33 -1.09 23.11 10.62
CA GLU A 33 -1.56 22.48 11.85
C GLU A 33 -1.67 20.97 11.67
N ILE A 34 -2.27 20.45 10.58
CA ILE A 34 -2.34 18.99 10.30
C ILE A 34 -0.95 18.36 10.35
N LEU A 35 -0.01 18.95 9.61
CA LEU A 35 1.32 18.40 9.47
C LEU A 35 2.16 18.57 10.74
N THR A 36 1.82 19.49 11.64
CA THR A 36 2.54 19.63 12.93
C THR A 36 1.92 18.83 14.07
N THR A 37 0.62 18.49 14.00
CA THR A 37 -0.07 17.78 15.09
C THR A 37 -0.27 16.30 14.82
N SER A 38 -0.40 15.86 13.56
CA SER A 38 -0.61 14.45 13.22
C SER A 38 0.65 13.79 12.66
N TRP A 39 1.13 12.79 13.39
CA TRP A 39 2.18 11.88 12.91
C TRP A 39 1.72 11.03 11.73
N HIS A 40 0.44 10.64 11.68
CA HIS A 40 -0.11 9.86 10.57
C HIS A 40 -0.14 10.68 9.28
N ALA A 41 -0.46 11.97 9.35
CA ALA A 41 -0.41 12.87 8.20
C ALA A 41 1.01 13.06 7.66
N GLN A 42 1.99 13.31 8.54
CA GLN A 42 3.41 13.39 8.13
C GLN A 42 3.90 12.09 7.52
N LEU A 43 3.64 10.97 8.18
CA LEU A 43 4.11 9.66 7.72
C LEU A 43 3.48 9.29 6.37
N SER A 44 2.20 9.59 6.15
CA SER A 44 1.55 9.41 4.86
C SER A 44 2.27 10.15 3.73
N LEU A 45 2.53 11.45 3.92
CA LEU A 45 3.23 12.27 2.92
C LEU A 45 4.66 11.74 2.65
N ASN A 46 5.39 11.42 3.72
CA ASN A 46 6.77 10.94 3.61
C ASN A 46 6.84 9.60 2.89
N LEU A 47 5.93 8.67 3.17
CA LEU A 47 5.85 7.38 2.50
C LEU A 47 5.44 7.51 1.03
N ALA A 48 4.52 8.43 0.70
CA ALA A 48 4.12 8.68 -0.69
C ALA A 48 5.31 9.20 -1.51
N MET A 49 6.06 10.16 -0.96
CA MET A 49 7.23 10.75 -1.62
C MET A 49 8.38 9.76 -1.71
N LEU A 50 8.69 9.04 -0.62
CA LEU A 50 9.76 8.06 -0.59
C LEU A 50 9.45 6.90 -1.54
N GLY A 51 8.23 6.34 -1.50
CA GLY A 51 7.82 5.26 -2.39
C GLY A 51 7.92 5.63 -3.86
N SER A 52 7.43 6.82 -4.22
CA SER A 52 7.57 7.36 -5.58
C SER A 52 9.03 7.55 -5.99
N THR A 53 9.85 8.08 -5.08
CA THR A 53 11.29 8.26 -5.32
C THR A 53 11.99 6.93 -5.53
N THR A 54 11.67 5.89 -4.75
CA THR A 54 12.23 4.54 -4.93
C THR A 54 11.90 3.96 -6.32
N ILE A 55 10.68 4.19 -6.83
CA ILE A 55 10.29 3.78 -8.19
C ILE A 55 11.10 4.53 -9.26
N VAL A 56 11.28 5.85 -9.08
CA VAL A 56 12.09 6.67 -9.97
C VAL A 56 13.56 6.22 -9.95
N VAL A 57 14.10 5.91 -8.77
CA VAL A 57 15.44 5.33 -8.62
C VAL A 57 15.57 4.03 -9.42
N ALA A 58 14.57 3.15 -9.38
CA ALA A 58 14.57 1.93 -10.21
C ALA A 58 14.74 2.26 -11.70
N HIS A 59 13.96 3.21 -12.21
CA HIS A 59 14.00 3.61 -13.62
C HIS A 59 15.33 4.27 -14.00
N HIS A 60 15.85 5.15 -13.14
CA HIS A 60 17.14 5.81 -13.36
C HIS A 60 18.31 4.84 -13.29
N MET A 61 18.36 3.93 -12.32
CA MET A 61 19.48 2.97 -12.19
C MET A 61 19.54 1.95 -13.33
N TYR A 62 18.38 1.62 -13.92
CA TYR A 62 18.32 0.74 -15.07
C TYR A 62 18.80 1.43 -16.36
N SER A 63 18.39 2.67 -16.57
CA SER A 63 18.69 3.43 -17.80
C SER A 63 20.03 4.17 -17.77
N MET A 64 20.52 4.50 -16.57
CA MET A 64 21.78 5.21 -16.32
C MET A 64 22.57 4.47 -15.23
N PRO A 65 23.22 3.33 -15.54
CA PRO A 65 23.92 2.51 -14.55
C PRO A 65 25.03 3.32 -13.84
N PRO A 66 24.91 3.59 -12.53
CA PRO A 66 25.82 4.51 -11.84
C PRO A 66 27.12 3.83 -11.37
N TYR A 67 27.21 2.50 -11.43
CA TYR A 67 28.34 1.73 -10.94
C TYR A 67 29.13 1.07 -12.09
N PRO A 68 30.48 1.01 -12.00
CA PRO A 68 31.29 0.28 -12.97
C PRO A 68 30.86 -1.18 -13.11
N TYR A 69 30.88 -1.69 -14.34
CA TYR A 69 30.50 -3.07 -14.71
C TYR A 69 29.04 -3.47 -14.43
N LEU A 70 28.22 -2.59 -13.86
CA LEU A 70 26.82 -2.88 -13.59
C LEU A 70 25.99 -3.03 -14.88
N ALA A 71 26.31 -2.25 -15.92
CA ALA A 71 25.56 -2.28 -17.19
C ALA A 71 25.64 -3.63 -17.93
N ILE A 72 26.69 -4.43 -17.65
CA ILE A 72 26.91 -5.74 -18.25
C ILE A 72 26.53 -6.90 -17.30
N ASP A 73 26.20 -6.60 -16.04
CA ASP A 73 25.65 -7.57 -15.09
C ASP A 73 24.12 -7.48 -15.11
N TYR A 74 23.51 -8.22 -16.05
CA TYR A 74 22.07 -8.19 -16.24
C TYR A 74 21.28 -8.75 -15.04
N GLY A 75 21.88 -9.67 -14.28
CA GLY A 75 21.27 -10.24 -13.08
C GLY A 75 21.11 -9.19 -11.98
N THR A 76 22.15 -8.41 -11.72
CA THR A 76 22.09 -7.32 -10.74
C THR A 76 21.16 -6.20 -11.20
N GLN A 77 21.15 -5.86 -12.49
CA GLN A 77 20.24 -4.85 -13.05
C GLN A 77 18.76 -5.21 -12.88
N LEU A 78 18.36 -6.43 -13.27
CA LEU A 78 16.99 -6.92 -13.10
C LEU A 78 16.58 -6.96 -11.63
N SER A 79 17.49 -7.43 -10.77
CA SER A 79 17.24 -7.57 -9.34
C SER A 79 17.03 -6.20 -8.67
N LEU A 80 17.91 -5.23 -8.94
CA LEU A 80 17.80 -3.89 -8.37
C LEU A 80 16.54 -3.17 -8.83
N PHE A 81 16.20 -3.28 -10.12
CA PHE A 81 14.98 -2.67 -10.66
C PHE A 81 13.73 -3.25 -9.97
N THR A 82 13.57 -4.58 -10.00
CA THR A 82 12.39 -5.25 -9.43
C THR A 82 12.29 -5.03 -7.93
N HIS A 83 13.41 -5.03 -7.21
CA HIS A 83 13.46 -4.76 -5.77
C HIS A 83 12.95 -3.35 -5.43
N HIS A 84 13.48 -2.31 -6.09
CA HIS A 84 13.07 -0.93 -5.84
C HIS A 84 11.61 -0.68 -6.25
N MET A 85 11.14 -1.32 -7.34
CA MET A 85 9.73 -1.27 -7.73
C MET A 85 8.80 -1.84 -6.65
N TRP A 86 9.13 -3.00 -6.09
CA TRP A 86 8.33 -3.61 -5.01
C TRP A 86 8.33 -2.76 -3.74
N ILE A 87 9.50 -2.29 -3.29
CA ILE A 87 9.59 -1.41 -2.12
C ILE A 87 8.76 -0.15 -2.34
N GLY A 88 8.90 0.50 -3.49
CA GLY A 88 8.14 1.68 -3.84
C GLY A 88 6.63 1.45 -3.78
N GLY A 89 6.16 0.34 -4.35
CA GLY A 89 4.75 -0.07 -4.27
C GLY A 89 4.24 -0.25 -2.84
N PHE A 90 4.99 -0.96 -1.99
CA PHE A 90 4.64 -1.14 -0.57
C PHE A 90 4.54 0.19 0.17
N LEU A 91 5.49 1.10 -0.03
CA LEU A 91 5.50 2.41 0.62
C LEU A 91 4.32 3.28 0.16
N ILE A 92 3.95 3.25 -1.11
CA ILE A 92 2.78 3.98 -1.64
C ILE A 92 1.47 3.46 -1.03
N VAL A 93 1.31 2.14 -0.94
CA VAL A 93 0.11 1.54 -0.29
C VAL A 93 0.08 1.90 1.20
N ALA A 94 1.23 1.86 1.88
CA ALA A 94 1.34 2.28 3.27
C ALA A 94 1.00 3.78 3.45
N ALA A 95 1.39 4.64 2.51
CA ALA A 95 1.03 6.05 2.52
C ALA A 95 -0.50 6.25 2.51
N ALA A 96 -1.20 5.51 1.64
CA ALA A 96 -2.66 5.54 1.58
C ALA A 96 -3.31 5.01 2.86
N ALA A 97 -2.76 3.94 3.46
CA ALA A 97 -3.24 3.43 4.74
C ALA A 97 -3.09 4.47 5.87
N HIS A 98 -1.95 5.16 5.95
CA HIS A 98 -1.73 6.21 6.94
C HIS A 98 -2.59 7.46 6.69
N ALA A 99 -2.89 7.80 5.42
CA ALA A 99 -3.86 8.85 5.10
C ALA A 99 -5.26 8.49 5.63
N ALA A 100 -5.70 7.24 5.43
CA ALA A 100 -6.99 6.78 5.95
C ALA A 100 -7.02 6.77 7.49
N ILE A 101 -5.93 6.35 8.15
CA ILE A 101 -5.84 6.41 9.61
C ILE A 101 -5.92 7.86 10.12
N PHE A 102 -5.22 8.80 9.46
CA PHE A 102 -5.33 10.23 9.74
C PHE A 102 -6.79 10.71 9.62
N MET A 103 -7.48 10.36 8.54
CA MET A 103 -8.89 10.75 8.33
C MET A 103 -9.84 10.22 9.40
N VAL A 104 -9.53 9.07 10.00
CA VAL A 104 -10.37 8.46 11.04
C VAL A 104 -10.06 8.99 12.44
N ARG A 105 -8.78 9.25 12.74
CA ARG A 105 -8.33 9.53 14.11
C ARG A 105 -8.08 11.01 14.39
N ASP A 106 -7.48 11.71 13.44
CA ASP A 106 -6.87 13.02 13.69
C ASP A 106 -7.52 14.15 12.88
N TYR A 107 -8.39 13.81 11.92
CA TYR A 107 -9.15 14.80 11.15
C TYR A 107 -10.37 15.30 11.94
N ASP A 108 -10.43 16.61 12.13
CA ASP A 108 -11.55 17.28 12.80
C ASP A 108 -12.27 18.23 11.82
N PRO A 109 -13.54 17.97 11.46
CA PRO A 109 -14.28 18.81 10.53
C PRO A 109 -14.69 20.17 11.13
N THR A 110 -14.68 20.32 12.45
CA THR A 110 -15.15 21.56 13.11
C THR A 110 -14.15 22.71 12.96
N THR A 111 -12.87 22.38 12.87
CA THR A 111 -11.80 23.36 12.66
C THR A 111 -11.47 23.58 11.18
N ARG A 112 -12.05 22.77 10.27
CA ARG A 112 -11.66 22.64 8.85
C ARG A 112 -12.79 22.97 7.89
N TYR A 113 -13.13 24.25 7.87
CA TYR A 113 -14.19 24.75 6.99
C TYR A 113 -13.62 25.35 5.70
N ASN A 114 -14.06 24.80 4.56
CA ASN A 114 -13.84 25.34 3.22
C ASN A 114 -12.37 25.53 2.83
N ASP A 115 -11.47 24.76 3.42
CA ASP A 115 -10.10 24.55 2.94
C ASP A 115 -10.07 23.52 1.80
N LEU A 116 -8.88 23.23 1.26
CA LEU A 116 -8.72 22.27 0.16
C LEU A 116 -9.21 20.86 0.51
N LEU A 117 -8.92 20.37 1.72
CA LEU A 117 -9.22 19.00 2.12
C LEU A 117 -10.73 18.81 2.30
N ASP A 118 -11.39 19.73 3.00
CA ASP A 118 -12.84 19.74 3.15
C ASP A 118 -13.54 19.80 1.78
N ARG A 119 -13.04 20.64 0.87
CA ARG A 119 -13.60 20.71 -0.49
C ARG A 119 -13.49 19.37 -1.19
N VAL A 120 -12.33 18.72 -1.23
CA VAL A 120 -12.14 17.38 -1.84
C VAL A 120 -13.16 16.38 -1.30
N LEU A 121 -13.38 16.37 0.01
CA LEU A 121 -14.36 15.47 0.64
C LEU A 121 -15.80 15.76 0.19
N ARG A 122 -16.17 17.03 0.00
CA ARG A 122 -17.50 17.44 -0.48
C ARG A 122 -17.82 17.03 -1.91
N HIS A 123 -16.83 16.72 -2.73
CA HIS A 123 -17.03 16.21 -4.11
C HIS A 123 -16.39 14.84 -4.35
N ARG A 124 -16.18 14.06 -3.29
CA ARG A 124 -15.56 12.73 -3.37
C ARG A 124 -16.30 11.78 -4.33
N ASP A 125 -17.63 11.86 -4.41
CA ASP A 125 -18.41 10.98 -5.29
C ASP A 125 -18.14 11.28 -6.78
N ALA A 126 -17.91 12.55 -7.12
CA ALA A 126 -17.52 12.94 -8.46
C ALA A 126 -16.09 12.44 -8.77
N ILE A 127 -15.15 12.60 -7.83
CA ILE A 127 -13.76 12.11 -8.02
C ILE A 127 -13.75 10.60 -8.23
N ILE A 128 -14.42 9.85 -7.35
CA ILE A 128 -14.45 8.38 -7.39
C ILE A 128 -15.16 7.87 -8.64
N SER A 129 -16.27 8.49 -9.06
CA SER A 129 -16.98 8.08 -10.28
C SER A 129 -16.17 8.32 -11.55
N HIS A 130 -15.47 9.44 -11.66
CA HIS A 130 -14.59 9.70 -12.80
C HIS A 130 -13.37 8.76 -12.82
N LEU A 131 -12.79 8.46 -11.65
CA LEU A 131 -11.70 7.49 -11.54
C LEU A 131 -12.15 6.06 -11.93
N ASN A 132 -13.36 5.67 -11.52
CA ASN A 132 -13.96 4.40 -11.92
C ASN A 132 -14.16 4.34 -13.44
N TRP A 133 -14.72 5.38 -14.04
CA TRP A 133 -14.88 5.48 -15.49
C TRP A 133 -13.53 5.39 -16.22
N ALA A 134 -12.52 6.14 -15.80
CA ALA A 134 -11.18 6.10 -16.40
C ALA A 134 -10.54 4.69 -16.29
N SER A 135 -10.73 4.00 -15.16
CA SER A 135 -10.22 2.63 -14.95
C SER A 135 -10.88 1.61 -15.88
N GLN A 136 -12.16 1.80 -16.21
CA GLN A 136 -12.87 0.98 -17.20
C GLN A 136 -12.37 1.26 -18.62
N VAL A 137 -12.06 2.53 -18.95
CA VAL A 137 -11.48 2.89 -20.24
C VAL A 137 -10.12 2.22 -20.45
N ILE A 138 -9.24 2.23 -19.44
CA ILE A 138 -7.95 1.54 -19.48
C ILE A 138 -8.12 0.02 -19.70
N GLN A 139 -9.13 -0.59 -19.07
CA GLN A 139 -9.44 -2.01 -19.26
C GLN A 139 -10.09 -2.31 -20.62
N SER A 140 -10.66 -1.31 -21.29
CA SER A 140 -11.37 -1.46 -22.57
C SER A 140 -10.49 -1.27 -23.82
N TYR A 141 -9.26 -0.78 -23.67
CA TYR A 141 -8.33 -0.65 -24.80
C TYR A 141 -7.83 -2.04 -25.25
N GLY A 142 -8.52 -2.64 -26.24
CA GLY A 142 -8.01 -3.74 -27.07
C GLY A 142 -8.66 -5.13 -26.92
N SER A 143 -9.94 -5.26 -27.30
CA SER A 143 -10.56 -6.47 -27.88
C SER A 143 -10.41 -7.84 -27.16
N SER A 144 -10.73 -8.93 -27.87
CA SER A 144 -11.14 -10.27 -27.40
C SER A 144 -10.07 -11.13 -26.70
N LEU A 145 -9.08 -10.52 -26.05
CA LEU A 145 -8.04 -11.20 -25.26
C LEU A 145 -8.46 -11.37 -23.80
N SER A 146 -9.56 -12.10 -23.64
CA SER A 146 -9.90 -12.99 -22.53
C SER A 146 -8.79 -14.04 -22.20
N ALA A 147 -7.54 -13.80 -22.58
CA ALA A 147 -6.37 -14.65 -22.32
C ALA A 147 -5.89 -14.60 -20.85
N TYR A 148 -6.78 -14.18 -19.94
CA TYR A 148 -6.69 -14.45 -18.50
C TYR A 148 -6.71 -15.96 -18.16
N GLY A 149 -6.88 -16.84 -19.16
CA GLY A 149 -6.69 -18.30 -19.06
C GLY A 149 -5.24 -18.79 -18.96
N LEU A 150 -4.19 -17.96 -19.10
CA LEU A 150 -2.79 -18.43 -19.07
C LEU A 150 -1.99 -18.08 -17.80
N PHE A 151 -2.55 -17.30 -16.86
CA PHE A 151 -2.02 -17.18 -15.48
C PHE A 151 -2.64 -18.21 -14.51
N PHE A 152 -3.54 -19.04 -15.01
CA PHE A 152 -4.39 -19.94 -14.23
C PHE A 152 -3.73 -21.25 -13.80
N LEU A 153 -2.46 -21.55 -14.11
CA LEU A 153 -1.89 -22.87 -13.76
C LEU A 153 -0.49 -22.86 -13.09
N GLY A 154 0.21 -21.73 -13.07
CA GLY A 154 1.55 -21.62 -12.45
C GLY A 154 1.56 -21.18 -10.98
N ALA A 155 0.52 -20.47 -10.51
CA ALA A 155 0.44 -19.91 -9.16
C ALA A 155 -0.04 -20.90 -8.07
N HIS A 156 -0.36 -22.15 -8.42
CA HIS A 156 -1.37 -22.97 -7.73
C HIS A 156 -0.98 -23.55 -6.36
N PHE A 157 0.29 -23.63 -5.96
CA PHE A 157 0.65 -24.33 -4.72
C PHE A 157 0.69 -23.43 -3.47
N VAL A 158 1.12 -22.17 -3.60
CA VAL A 158 1.10 -21.19 -2.48
C VAL A 158 -0.18 -20.34 -2.51
N TRP A 159 -0.80 -20.17 -3.68
CA TRP A 159 -2.16 -19.60 -3.83
C TRP A 159 -3.19 -20.38 -3.01
N ALA A 160 -3.16 -21.72 -3.05
CA ALA A 160 -4.14 -22.58 -2.38
C ALA A 160 -4.18 -22.39 -0.85
N PHE A 161 -3.05 -22.10 -0.19
CA PHE A 161 -3.04 -21.86 1.26
C PHE A 161 -3.60 -20.48 1.63
N SER A 162 -3.33 -19.45 0.81
CA SER A 162 -3.91 -18.12 1.03
C SER A 162 -5.43 -18.10 0.82
N LEU A 163 -5.94 -18.89 -0.13
CA LEU A 163 -7.37 -19.01 -0.40
C LEU A 163 -8.15 -19.64 0.76
N MET A 164 -7.51 -20.53 1.53
CA MET A 164 -8.16 -21.12 2.70
C MET A 164 -8.62 -20.03 3.67
N PHE A 165 -7.85 -18.96 3.90
CA PHE A 165 -8.25 -17.86 4.79
C PHE A 165 -9.04 -16.74 4.10
N LEU A 166 -8.88 -16.58 2.78
CA LEU A 166 -9.60 -15.55 2.00
C LEU A 166 -11.02 -15.98 1.59
N PHE A 167 -11.28 -17.28 1.43
CA PHE A 167 -12.58 -17.83 1.00
C PHE A 167 -13.35 -18.57 2.09
N SER A 168 -12.80 -18.70 3.29
CA SER A 168 -13.54 -19.28 4.42
C SER A 168 -13.70 -18.27 5.55
N GLY A 169 -14.83 -18.36 6.25
CA GLY A 169 -15.15 -17.52 7.40
C GLY A 169 -14.67 -18.13 8.71
N ARG A 170 -14.43 -17.28 9.71
CA ARG A 170 -14.05 -17.68 11.08
C ARG A 170 -14.99 -18.75 11.69
N GLY A 171 -16.28 -18.70 11.37
CA GLY A 171 -17.31 -19.59 11.95
C GLY A 171 -16.99 -21.08 11.75
N TYR A 172 -16.71 -21.47 10.51
CA TYR A 172 -16.35 -22.85 10.16
C TYR A 172 -15.15 -23.37 10.98
N TRP A 173 -14.10 -22.56 11.09
CA TRP A 173 -12.90 -22.94 11.85
C TRP A 173 -13.14 -23.01 13.35
N GLN A 174 -14.00 -22.15 13.88
CA GLN A 174 -14.33 -22.15 15.31
C GLN A 174 -15.10 -23.42 15.70
N GLU A 175 -16.06 -23.86 14.88
CA GLU A 175 -16.82 -25.11 15.09
C GLU A 175 -15.91 -26.35 15.00
N LEU A 176 -14.94 -26.35 14.08
CA LEU A 176 -13.93 -27.41 13.99
C LEU A 176 -13.04 -27.44 15.25
N ILE A 177 -12.58 -26.29 15.72
CA ILE A 177 -11.76 -26.17 16.94
C ILE A 177 -12.53 -26.70 18.15
N GLU A 178 -13.83 -26.43 18.27
CA GLU A 178 -14.66 -26.92 19.37
C GLU A 178 -14.73 -28.46 19.38
N SER A 179 -14.87 -29.08 18.20
CA SER A 179 -14.83 -30.53 18.06
C SER A 179 -13.46 -31.12 18.46
N ILE A 180 -12.36 -30.44 18.11
CA ILE A 180 -11.00 -30.86 18.50
C ILE A 180 -10.78 -30.69 20.01
N VAL A 181 -11.24 -29.59 20.60
CA VAL A 181 -11.14 -29.31 22.04
C VAL A 181 -11.90 -30.36 22.85
N TRP A 182 -13.06 -30.81 22.36
CA TRP A 182 -13.78 -31.94 22.97
C TRP A 182 -12.90 -33.19 23.07
N ALA A 183 -12.20 -33.56 22.00
CA ALA A 183 -11.31 -34.72 21.99
C ALA A 183 -10.12 -34.56 22.97
N HIS A 184 -9.52 -33.36 23.03
CA HIS A 184 -8.42 -33.07 23.96
C HIS A 184 -8.84 -33.14 25.43
N ASN A 185 -10.07 -32.69 25.73
CA ASN A 185 -10.65 -32.80 27.07
C ASN A 185 -10.86 -34.27 27.48
N LYS A 186 -11.29 -35.14 26.54
CA LYS A 186 -11.42 -36.57 26.81
C LYS A 186 -10.10 -37.24 27.18
N LEU A 187 -9.00 -36.80 26.57
CA LEU A 187 -7.65 -37.29 26.85
C LEU A 187 -6.93 -36.52 27.96
N LYS A 188 -7.59 -35.53 28.61
CA LYS A 188 -7.01 -34.67 29.65
C LYS A 188 -5.72 -33.95 29.24
N VAL A 189 -5.58 -33.63 27.95
CA VAL A 189 -4.46 -32.89 27.37
C VAL A 189 -4.88 -31.52 26.82
N ALA A 190 -6.06 -31.03 27.20
CA ALA A 190 -6.51 -29.72 26.80
C ALA A 190 -5.63 -28.61 27.41
N PRO A 191 -5.24 -27.59 26.62
CA PRO A 191 -4.45 -26.48 27.12
C PRO A 191 -5.27 -25.59 28.06
N ALA A 192 -4.59 -24.90 29.00
CA ALA A 192 -5.23 -23.95 29.91
C ALA A 192 -5.76 -22.70 29.20
N THR A 193 -5.09 -22.26 28.13
CA THR A 193 -5.54 -21.16 27.27
C THR A 193 -6.49 -21.68 26.20
N GLN A 194 -7.71 -21.15 26.15
CA GLN A 194 -8.73 -21.60 25.19
C GLN A 194 -8.29 -21.32 23.74
N PRO A 195 -8.16 -22.34 22.88
CA PRO A 195 -7.85 -22.14 21.47
C PRO A 195 -9.06 -21.50 20.77
N ARG A 196 -8.80 -20.50 19.93
CA ARG A 196 -9.80 -19.80 19.14
C ARG A 196 -9.32 -19.64 17.70
N ALA A 197 -10.26 -19.66 16.77
CA ALA A 197 -9.97 -19.27 15.40
C ALA A 197 -9.55 -17.79 15.33
N LEU A 198 -8.73 -17.45 14.34
CA LEU A 198 -8.28 -16.08 14.08
C LEU A 198 -9.48 -15.12 13.95
N SER A 199 -9.31 -13.86 14.37
CA SER A 199 -10.32 -12.82 14.09
C SER A 199 -10.45 -12.56 12.59
N ILE A 200 -11.55 -11.94 12.13
CA ILE A 200 -11.80 -11.68 10.70
C ILE A 200 -10.67 -10.84 10.10
N ILE A 201 -10.27 -9.76 10.78
CA ILE A 201 -9.17 -8.88 10.33
C ILE A 201 -7.83 -9.64 10.32
N GLN A 202 -7.57 -10.46 11.33
CA GLN A 202 -6.35 -11.28 11.36
C GLN A 202 -6.35 -12.33 10.25
N GLY A 203 -7.49 -12.97 9.95
CA GLY A 203 -7.62 -13.91 8.84
C GLY A 203 -7.30 -13.26 7.50
N HIS A 204 -7.86 -12.08 7.22
CA HIS A 204 -7.53 -11.32 6.02
C HIS A 204 -6.06 -10.90 5.99
N ALA A 205 -5.50 -10.43 7.11
CA ALA A 205 -4.09 -10.03 7.21
C ALA A 205 -3.13 -11.21 6.96
N VAL A 206 -3.43 -12.39 7.54
CA VAL A 206 -2.67 -13.62 7.29
C VAL A 206 -2.79 -14.03 5.82
N GLY A 207 -3.99 -13.98 5.25
CA GLY A 207 -4.26 -14.31 3.85
C GLY A 207 -3.46 -13.43 2.88
N VAL A 208 -3.54 -12.10 3.02
CA VAL A 208 -2.81 -11.17 2.15
C VAL A 208 -1.29 -11.29 2.33
N THR A 209 -0.81 -11.55 3.55
CA THR A 209 0.63 -11.75 3.81
C THR A 209 1.16 -12.95 3.03
N HIS A 210 0.48 -14.10 3.11
CA HIS A 210 0.89 -15.30 2.37
C HIS A 210 0.74 -15.13 0.86
N TYR A 211 -0.32 -14.44 0.43
CA TYR A 211 -0.55 -14.15 -0.99
C TYR A 211 0.60 -13.32 -1.57
N LEU A 212 0.97 -12.23 -0.90
CA LEU A 212 2.07 -11.36 -1.34
C LEU A 212 3.42 -12.07 -1.26
N LEU A 213 3.71 -12.76 -0.16
CA LEU A 213 4.96 -13.51 0.00
C LEU A 213 5.11 -14.56 -1.11
N GLY A 214 4.06 -15.37 -1.35
CA GLY A 214 4.07 -16.40 -2.37
C GLY A 214 4.25 -15.84 -3.78
N GLY A 215 3.50 -14.78 -4.13
CA GLY A 215 3.59 -14.15 -5.45
C GLY A 215 4.96 -13.51 -5.71
N ILE A 216 5.48 -12.76 -4.74
CA ILE A 216 6.78 -12.09 -4.84
C ILE A 216 7.91 -13.13 -4.89
N ALA A 217 7.90 -14.13 -3.99
CA ALA A 217 8.94 -15.16 -3.97
C ALA A 217 8.96 -16.02 -5.24
N THR A 218 7.79 -16.33 -5.81
CA THR A 218 7.69 -17.07 -7.08
C THR A 218 8.28 -16.25 -8.23
N THR A 219 7.93 -14.96 -8.29
CA THR A 219 8.47 -14.05 -9.31
C THR A 219 9.98 -13.86 -9.16
N TRP A 220 10.46 -13.71 -7.93
CA TRP A 220 11.88 -13.60 -7.59
C TRP A 220 12.67 -14.84 -8.04
N ALA A 221 12.19 -16.03 -7.70
CA ALA A 221 12.83 -17.29 -8.09
C ALA A 221 12.88 -17.44 -9.62
N PHE A 222 11.78 -17.12 -10.30
CA PHE A 222 11.70 -17.14 -11.76
C PHE A 222 12.70 -16.17 -12.41
N PHE A 223 12.71 -14.90 -11.98
CA PHE A 223 13.60 -13.89 -12.54
C PHE A 223 15.07 -14.23 -12.33
N LEU A 224 15.48 -14.62 -11.12
CA LEU A 224 16.86 -14.98 -10.84
C LEU A 224 17.30 -16.23 -11.59
N ALA A 225 16.51 -17.31 -11.55
CA ALA A 225 16.85 -18.53 -12.26
C ALA A 225 16.99 -18.29 -13.78
N ARG A 226 16.12 -17.45 -14.36
CA ARG A 226 16.20 -17.09 -15.78
C ARG A 226 17.45 -16.28 -16.08
N ILE A 227 17.65 -15.16 -15.39
CA ILE A 227 18.67 -14.18 -15.76
C ILE A 227 20.10 -14.67 -15.49
N ILE A 228 20.31 -15.53 -14.49
CA ILE A 228 21.62 -16.12 -14.22
C ILE A 228 22.04 -17.09 -15.33
N VAL A 229 21.08 -17.74 -15.99
CA VAL A 229 21.36 -18.72 -17.05
C VAL A 229 21.61 -18.06 -18.40
N VAL A 230 21.01 -16.89 -18.67
CA VAL A 230 21.06 -16.25 -20.00
C VAL A 230 21.72 -14.88 -20.03
N GLY A 231 22.09 -14.36 -18.86
CA GLY A 231 22.68 -13.04 -18.71
C GLY A 231 24.20 -13.05 -18.67
#